data_AF-A0A5J4XA49-F1
#
_entry.id   AF-A0A5J4XA49-F1
#
_cell.length_a   1.000
_cell.length_b   1.000
_cell.length_c   1.000
_cell.angle_alpha   90.00
_cell.angle_beta   90.00
_cell.angle_gamma   90.00
#
_symmetry.space_group_name_H-M   'P 1'
#
loop_
_entity.id
_entity.type
_entity.pdbx_description
1 polymer ?
#
loop_
_entity_poly.entity_id
_entity_poly.type
_entity_poly.pdbx_seq_one_letter_code
_entity_poly.pdbx_strand_id
1 'polypeptide(L)'
;MQISLKIVSIKAICPIEWFETWNGREKSKQQIRTYFGKTLKKRSLTREKCSKEVHVVMSSVGIDEKQSVTIVRKVAIFAMQNKNKTKIEIDRWSRYSESADKVRYNYDVNNNDSIRKELSE
;
A
#
# COMPACT_ATOMS: atom_id res chain seq x y z
N MET A 1 -17.02 -7.66 0.44
CA MET A 1 -16.86 -6.44 1.27
C MET A 1 -16.33 -5.32 0.37
N GLN A 2 -17.03 -4.18 0.32
CA GLN A 2 -16.65 -3.02 -0.49
C GLN A 2 -15.74 -2.12 0.35
N ILE A 3 -14.49 -1.94 -0.09
CA ILE A 3 -13.55 -1.01 0.55
C ILE A 3 -13.81 0.37 -0.05
N SER A 4 -14.18 1.34 0.78
CA SER A 4 -14.33 2.75 0.38
C SER A 4 -13.06 3.52 0.73
N LEU A 5 -12.45 4.15 -0.28
CA LEU A 5 -11.33 5.08 -0.08
C LEU A 5 -11.90 6.45 0.30
N LYS A 6 -11.19 7.21 1.15
CA LYS A 6 -11.55 8.58 1.50
C LYS A 6 -10.63 9.55 0.78
N ILE A 7 -11.20 10.67 0.33
CA ILE A 7 -10.43 11.77 -0.24
C ILE A 7 -9.75 12.48 0.94
N VAL A 8 -8.42 12.59 0.88
CA VAL A 8 -7.62 13.35 1.85
C VAL A 8 -7.25 14.69 1.22
N SER A 9 -7.26 15.78 2.00
CA SER A 9 -7.02 17.14 1.50
C SER A 9 -5.61 17.35 0.93
N ILE A 10 -4.63 16.58 1.41
CA ILE A 10 -3.26 16.61 0.90
C ILE A 10 -3.16 15.61 -0.27
N LYS A 11 -3.02 16.13 -1.49
CA LYS A 11 -2.95 15.31 -2.72
C LYS A 11 -1.83 14.27 -2.69
N ALA A 12 -0.69 14.62 -2.10
CA ALA A 12 0.48 13.76 -2.00
C ALA A 12 0.25 12.47 -1.18
N ILE A 13 -0.84 12.38 -0.41
CA ILE A 13 -1.20 11.19 0.40
C ILE A 13 -2.59 10.63 0.13
N CYS A 14 -3.36 11.30 -0.71
CA CYS A 14 -4.73 10.91 -0.97
C CYS A 14 -4.73 9.58 -1.73
N PRO A 15 -5.23 8.48 -1.15
CA PRO A 15 -5.23 7.19 -1.83
C PRO A 15 -6.07 7.23 -3.10
N ILE A 16 -7.09 8.10 -3.14
CA ILE A 16 -7.88 8.37 -4.33
C ILE A 16 -7.06 9.12 -5.37
N GLU A 17 -6.33 10.18 -5.01
CA GLU A 17 -5.47 10.90 -5.98
C GLU A 17 -4.35 9.99 -6.50
N TRP A 18 -3.75 9.15 -5.66
CA TRP A 18 -2.79 8.14 -6.08
C TRP A 18 -3.43 7.11 -7.03
N PHE A 19 -4.62 6.63 -6.70
CA PHE A 19 -5.38 5.71 -7.52
C PHE A 19 -5.81 6.33 -8.86
N GLU A 20 -6.23 7.60 -8.87
CA GLU A 20 -6.61 8.36 -10.06
C GLU A 20 -5.40 8.71 -10.91
N THR A 21 -4.29 9.14 -10.31
CA THR A 21 -3.01 9.40 -11.00
C THR A 21 -2.46 8.11 -11.61
N TRP A 22 -2.52 7.01 -10.86
CA TRP A 22 -2.23 5.68 -11.37
C TRP A 22 -3.19 5.29 -12.50
N ASN A 23 -4.48 5.64 -12.35
CA ASN A 23 -5.47 5.44 -13.38
C ASN A 23 -5.21 6.31 -14.63
N GLY A 24 -4.60 7.48 -14.53
CA GLY A 24 -4.27 8.32 -15.68
C GLY A 24 -3.10 7.77 -16.51
N ARG A 25 -2.30 6.84 -15.97
CA ARG A 25 -1.14 6.24 -16.66
C ARG A 25 -1.54 5.08 -17.56
N GLU A 26 -2.21 5.37 -18.67
CA GLU A 26 -2.76 4.39 -19.64
C GLU A 26 -1.74 3.32 -20.09
N LYS A 27 -0.47 3.68 -20.36
CA LYS A 27 0.56 2.70 -20.78
C LYS A 27 0.91 1.68 -19.68
N SER A 28 1.10 2.14 -18.44
CA SER A 28 1.34 1.28 -17.28
C SER A 28 0.09 0.46 -16.94
N LYS A 29 -1.09 1.07 -17.08
CA LYS A 29 -2.41 0.42 -16.94
C LYS A 29 -2.63 -0.70 -17.94
N GLN A 30 -2.31 -0.53 -19.22
CA GLN A 30 -2.60 -1.56 -20.22
C GLN A 30 -1.72 -2.79 -19.99
N GLN A 31 -0.44 -2.61 -19.64
CA GLN A 31 0.42 -3.72 -19.21
C GLN A 31 -0.13 -4.39 -17.95
N ILE A 32 -0.44 -3.62 -16.91
CA ILE A 32 -0.88 -4.13 -15.61
C ILE A 32 -2.30 -4.70 -15.68
N ARG A 33 -3.28 -4.08 -16.33
CA ARG A 33 -4.64 -4.64 -16.56
C ARG A 33 -4.61 -5.88 -17.44
N THR A 34 -3.75 -5.93 -18.45
CA THR A 34 -3.59 -7.15 -19.26
C THR A 34 -2.94 -8.27 -18.43
N TYR A 35 -1.99 -7.94 -17.55
CA TYR A 35 -1.35 -8.89 -16.64
C TYR A 35 -2.27 -9.32 -15.48
N PHE A 36 -2.74 -8.39 -14.65
CA PHE A 36 -3.65 -8.63 -13.52
C PHE A 36 -5.02 -9.13 -13.97
N GLY A 37 -5.58 -8.65 -15.08
CA GLY A 37 -6.86 -9.11 -15.62
C GLY A 37 -6.81 -10.56 -16.12
N LYS A 38 -5.65 -11.02 -16.64
CA LYS A 38 -5.42 -12.44 -16.97
C LYS A 38 -5.04 -13.28 -15.75
N THR A 39 -4.38 -12.69 -14.76
CA THR A 39 -3.87 -13.41 -13.57
C THR A 39 -4.91 -13.57 -12.47
N LEU A 40 -5.68 -12.53 -12.14
CA LEU A 40 -6.79 -12.56 -11.17
C LEU A 40 -7.95 -13.43 -11.63
N LYS A 41 -8.20 -13.53 -12.94
CA LYS A 41 -9.30 -14.35 -13.48
C LYS A 41 -9.00 -15.85 -13.54
N LYS A 42 -7.74 -16.29 -13.36
CA LYS A 42 -7.40 -17.71 -13.59
C LYS A 42 -6.41 -18.40 -12.64
N ARG A 43 -5.80 -17.77 -11.63
CA ARG A 43 -4.94 -18.50 -10.66
C ARG A 43 -4.67 -17.65 -9.40
N SER A 44 -4.45 -18.33 -8.27
CA SER A 44 -3.88 -17.71 -7.07
C SER A 44 -2.60 -16.94 -7.46
N LEU A 45 -2.55 -15.66 -7.11
CA LEU A 45 -1.34 -14.86 -7.25
C LEU A 45 -0.30 -15.45 -6.29
N THR A 46 0.76 -16.05 -6.83
CA THR A 46 1.86 -16.55 -6.00
C THR A 46 2.63 -15.36 -5.42
N ARG A 47 3.29 -15.58 -4.28
CA ARG A 47 4.09 -14.56 -3.59
C ARG A 47 5.11 -13.90 -4.53
N GLU A 48 5.74 -14.69 -5.39
CA GLU A 48 6.77 -14.26 -6.34
C GLU A 48 6.22 -13.31 -7.39
N LYS A 49 5.01 -13.57 -7.89
CA LYS A 49 4.34 -12.70 -8.87
C LYS A 49 3.99 -11.36 -8.24
N CYS A 50 3.36 -11.37 -7.07
CA CYS A 50 3.08 -10.13 -6.33
C CYS A 50 4.36 -9.33 -6.06
N SER A 51 5.45 -9.98 -5.66
CA SER A 51 6.71 -9.30 -5.38
C SER A 51 7.27 -8.61 -6.64
N LYS A 52 7.27 -9.28 -7.79
CA LYS A 52 7.75 -8.70 -9.06
C LYS A 52 6.99 -7.43 -9.43
N GLU A 53 5.66 -7.44 -9.29
CA GLU A 53 4.83 -6.28 -9.61
C GLU A 53 5.12 -5.09 -8.68
N VAL A 54 5.33 -5.34 -7.39
CA VAL A 54 5.74 -4.28 -6.45
C VAL A 54 7.11 -3.70 -6.83
N HIS A 55 8.05 -4.54 -7.25
CA HIS A 55 9.36 -4.07 -7.72
C HIS A 55 9.29 -3.18 -8.98
N VAL A 56 8.33 -3.40 -9.88
CA VAL A 56 8.09 -2.50 -11.04
C VAL A 56 7.73 -1.10 -10.56
N VAL A 57 6.83 -0.99 -9.57
CA VAL A 57 6.44 0.30 -8.99
C VAL A 57 7.62 0.95 -8.29
N MET A 58 8.36 0.20 -7.47
CA MET A 58 9.56 0.68 -6.78
C MET A 58 10.61 1.25 -7.74
N SER A 59 10.89 0.52 -8.82
CA SER A 59 11.83 0.96 -9.86
C SER A 59 11.35 2.22 -10.57
N SER A 60 10.05 2.34 -10.82
CA SER A 60 9.46 3.52 -11.50
C SER A 60 9.59 4.83 -10.72
N VAL A 61 9.84 4.75 -9.41
CA VAL A 61 10.08 5.90 -8.53
C VAL A 61 11.54 6.00 -8.07
N GLY A 62 12.46 5.26 -8.73
CA GLY A 62 13.89 5.33 -8.48
C GLY A 62 14.39 4.57 -7.25
N ILE A 63 13.58 3.68 -6.67
CA ILE A 63 14.05 2.78 -5.61
C ILE A 63 14.85 1.64 -6.25
N ASP A 64 16.07 1.42 -5.77
CA ASP A 64 16.98 0.37 -6.24
C ASP A 64 16.31 -1.01 -6.19
N GLU A 65 16.42 -1.77 -7.28
CA GLU A 65 15.84 -3.11 -7.44
C GLU A 65 16.32 -4.12 -6.37
N LYS A 66 17.50 -3.88 -5.78
CA LYS A 66 18.07 -4.68 -4.68
C LYS A 66 17.30 -4.47 -3.38
N GLN A 67 16.55 -3.37 -3.25
CA GLN A 67 15.71 -3.13 -2.09
C GLN A 67 14.49 -4.04 -2.14
N SER A 68 14.37 -4.93 -1.16
CA SER A 68 13.19 -5.77 -1.04
C SER A 68 11.99 -4.98 -0.50
N VAL A 69 10.78 -5.46 -0.83
CA VAL A 69 9.52 -4.95 -0.24
C VAL A 69 9.56 -4.99 1.30
N THR A 70 10.23 -5.99 1.87
CA THR A 70 10.42 -6.11 3.32
C THR A 70 11.27 -4.98 3.89
N ILE A 71 12.32 -4.54 3.19
CA ILE A 71 13.15 -3.40 3.63
C ILE A 71 12.32 -2.12 3.62
N VAL A 72 11.59 -1.86 2.54
CA VAL A 72 10.69 -0.69 2.45
C VAL A 72 9.70 -0.69 3.62
N ARG A 73 9.09 -1.85 3.92
CA ARG A 73 8.18 -2.00 5.05
C ARG A 73 8.86 -1.74 6.40
N LYS A 74 10.08 -2.25 6.60
CA LYS A 74 10.86 -2.03 7.84
C LYS A 74 11.17 -0.54 8.03
N VAL A 75 11.62 0.14 6.98
CA VAL A 75 11.93 1.58 7.02
C VAL A 75 10.68 2.38 7.37
N ALA A 76 9.54 2.06 6.77
CA ALA A 76 8.29 2.74 7.07
C ALA A 76 7.81 2.49 8.52
N ILE A 77 7.92 1.26 9.03
CA ILE A 77 7.63 0.95 10.44
C ILE A 77 8.54 1.75 11.38
N PHE A 78 9.85 1.78 11.09
CA PHE A 78 10.83 2.52 11.87
C PHE A 78 10.54 4.03 11.87
N ALA A 79 10.16 4.59 10.72
CA ALA A 79 9.75 5.99 10.62
C ALA A 79 8.56 6.30 11.54
N MET A 80 7.55 5.41 11.62
CA MET A 80 6.40 5.61 12.50
C MET A 80 6.73 5.44 13.98
N GLN A 81 7.68 4.57 14.32
CA GLN A 81 8.21 4.48 15.68
C GLN A 81 8.87 5.80 16.10
N ASN A 82 9.66 6.40 15.21
CA ASN A 82 10.30 7.70 15.48
C ASN A 82 9.29 8.86 15.56
N LYS A 83 8.11 8.73 14.94
CA LYS A 83 6.99 9.66 15.09
C LYS A 83 6.09 9.35 16.32
N ASN A 84 6.57 8.53 17.25
CA ASN A 84 5.89 8.17 18.50
C ASN A 84 4.51 7.52 18.29
N LYS A 85 4.27 6.85 17.15
CA LYS A 85 3.04 6.07 16.99
C LYS A 85 3.02 4.85 17.89
N THR A 86 1.84 4.54 18.41
CA THR A 86 1.67 3.37 19.26
C THR A 86 1.85 2.09 18.45
N LYS A 87 2.32 1.03 19.13
CA LYS A 87 2.44 -0.31 18.52
C LYS A 87 1.13 -0.77 17.89
N ILE A 88 -0.01 -0.47 18.52
CA ILE A 88 -1.34 -0.85 18.03
C ILE A 88 -1.65 -0.15 16.70
N GLU A 89 -1.33 1.15 16.56
CA GLU A 89 -1.53 1.88 15.31
C GLU A 89 -0.62 1.35 14.20
N ILE A 90 0.65 1.09 14.52
CA ILE A 90 1.63 0.55 13.57
C ILE A 90 1.24 -0.85 13.11
N ASP A 91 0.90 -1.76 14.03
CA ASP A 91 0.50 -3.13 13.70
C ASP A 91 -0.78 -3.14 12.84
N ARG A 92 -1.73 -2.22 13.13
CA ARG A 92 -2.97 -2.03 12.37
C ARG A 92 -2.71 -1.54 10.95
N TRP A 93 -1.91 -0.49 10.79
CA TRP A 93 -1.56 0.06 9.48
C TRP A 93 -0.73 -0.91 8.65
N SER A 94 0.28 -1.52 9.29
CA SER A 94 1.21 -2.43 8.61
C SER A 94 0.63 -3.81 8.36
N ARG A 95 -0.47 -4.21 9.01
CA ARG A 95 -1.06 -5.56 8.96
C ARG A 95 -0.09 -6.64 9.41
N TYR A 96 0.69 -6.35 10.45
CA TYR A 96 1.74 -7.23 10.93
C TYR A 96 1.20 -8.38 11.80
N SER A 97 -0.05 -8.32 12.26
CA SER A 97 -0.68 -9.34 13.10
C SER A 97 -2.11 -9.71 12.67
N GLU A 98 -2.54 -10.95 12.94
CA GLU A 98 -3.95 -11.35 12.78
C GLU A 98 -4.89 -10.55 13.68
N SER A 99 -4.42 -10.15 14.87
CA SER A 99 -5.19 -9.27 15.76
C SER A 99 -5.41 -7.89 15.13
N ALA A 100 -4.44 -7.36 14.38
CA ALA A 100 -4.59 -6.13 13.62
C ALA A 100 -5.67 -6.25 12.52
N ASP A 101 -5.80 -7.41 11.86
CA ASP A 101 -6.85 -7.61 10.86
C ASP A 101 -8.25 -7.62 11.47
N LYS A 102 -8.44 -8.27 12.64
CA LYS A 102 -9.71 -8.23 13.37
C LYS A 102 -10.05 -6.83 13.88
N VAL A 103 -9.06 -6.11 14.43
CA VAL A 103 -9.25 -4.75 14.91
C VAL A 103 -9.63 -3.81 13.77
N ARG A 104 -9.00 -3.97 12.59
CA ARG A 104 -9.38 -3.19 11.42
C ARG A 104 -10.82 -3.47 11.00
N TYR A 105 -11.16 -4.75 10.86
CA TYR A 105 -12.47 -5.16 10.37
C TYR A 105 -13.62 -4.65 11.25
N ASN A 106 -13.43 -4.68 12.58
CA ASN A 106 -14.49 -4.34 13.52
C ASN A 106 -14.49 -2.86 13.98
N TYR A 107 -13.33 -2.19 13.99
CA TYR A 107 -13.18 -0.92 14.70
C TYR A 107 -12.47 0.19 13.90
N ASP A 108 -11.86 -0.11 12.73
CA ASP A 108 -11.11 0.88 11.95
C ASP A 108 -11.97 1.54 10.87
N VAL A 109 -12.61 2.65 11.25
CA VAL A 109 -13.42 3.48 10.37
C VAL A 109 -12.63 4.57 9.62
N ASN A 110 -11.34 4.73 9.94
CA ASN A 110 -10.49 5.82 9.41
C ASN A 110 -9.44 5.34 8.41
N ASN A 111 -9.41 4.04 8.11
CA ASN A 111 -8.55 3.43 7.11
C ASN A 111 -7.05 3.72 7.29
N ASN A 112 -6.58 4.16 8.48
CA ASN A 112 -5.19 4.54 8.78
C ASN A 112 -4.69 5.84 8.12
N ASP A 113 -5.58 6.80 7.86
CA ASP A 113 -5.21 8.08 7.23
C ASP A 113 -4.19 8.91 8.05
N SER A 114 -4.25 8.84 9.38
CA SER A 114 -3.29 9.52 10.27
C SER A 114 -1.84 9.09 10.03
N ILE A 115 -1.60 7.77 9.93
CA ILE A 115 -0.26 7.23 9.65
C ILE A 115 0.20 7.62 8.23
N ARG A 116 -0.71 7.56 7.24
CA ARG A 116 -0.36 7.96 5.86
C ARG A 116 0.05 9.43 5.78
N LYS A 117 -0.66 10.30 6.49
CA LYS A 117 -0.33 11.73 6.57
C LYS A 117 1.06 11.94 7.15
N GLU A 118 1.36 11.29 8.27
CA GLU A 118 2.68 11.41 8.89
C GLU A 118 3.82 10.87 8.02
N LEU A 119 3.61 9.84 7.20
CA LEU A 119 4.65 9.35 6.28
C LEU A 119 4.96 10.30 5.11
N SER A 120 4.13 11.30 4.88
CA SER A 120 4.30 12.26 3.78
C SER A 120 4.87 13.61 4.16
N GLU A 121 5.00 13.84 5.47
CA GLU A 121 5.60 15.01 6.10
C GLU A 121 7.05 14.70 6.47
#